data_AF-A0A1W2BKM5-F1
#
_entry.id   AF-A0A1W2BKM5-F1
#
_cell.length_a   1.000
_cell.length_b   1.000
_cell.length_c   1.000
_cell.angle_alpha   90.00
_cell.angle_beta   90.00
_cell.angle_gamma   90.00
#
_symmetry.space_group_name_H-M   'P 1'
#
loop_
_entity.id
_entity.type
_entity.pdbx_description
1 polymer ?
#
loop_
_entity_poly.entity_id
_entity_poly.type
_entity_poly.pdbx_seq_one_letter_code
_entity_poly.pdbx_strand_id
1 'polypeptide(L)'
;MTVRAGPIRRSPARRLKCAVLVTALIGVASGAAAKDPLYPAAQCSAFWLGYADYAKVSAYLDPDPSDTEAAAAFRSVARRQGGTDAEIDDFIAEQRPLMVLMMEGYIYGGDRQSREMFERLTGICQDFAKRHPETRDLK
;
A
#
# COMPACT_ATOMS: atom_id res chain seq x y z
N MET A 1 42.47 38.99 1.24
CA MET A 1 41.67 38.32 0.20
C MET A 1 40.24 38.81 0.33
N THR A 2 39.81 39.66 -0.59
CA THR A 2 38.58 40.47 -0.48
C THR A 2 37.69 40.11 -1.68
N VAL A 3 36.55 39.47 -1.44
CA VAL A 3 35.57 39.16 -2.49
C VAL A 3 34.44 40.18 -2.41
N ARG A 4 34.36 41.05 -3.42
CA ARG A 4 33.28 42.04 -3.61
C ARG A 4 32.06 41.34 -4.22
N ALA A 5 30.91 41.51 -3.56
CA ALA A 5 29.60 41.19 -4.12
C ALA A 5 29.24 42.18 -5.24
N GLY A 6 28.90 41.66 -6.43
CA GLY A 6 28.39 42.43 -7.57
C GLY A 6 26.86 42.37 -7.66
N PRO A 7 26.17 43.44 -8.11
CA PRO A 7 24.72 43.54 -8.03
C PRO A 7 23.95 42.79 -9.14
N ILE A 8 22.81 42.26 -8.72
CA ILE A 8 21.76 41.55 -9.47
C ILE A 8 21.15 42.47 -10.55
N ARG A 9 21.21 42.05 -11.83
CA ARG A 9 20.47 42.71 -12.91
C ARG A 9 19.02 42.20 -12.96
N ARG A 10 18.06 43.12 -12.79
CA ARG A 10 16.63 42.90 -12.99
C ARG A 10 16.28 43.14 -14.47
N SER A 11 15.61 42.17 -15.10
CA SER A 11 15.10 42.30 -16.48
C SER A 11 13.81 43.13 -16.51
N PRO A 12 13.60 43.99 -17.52
CA PRO A 12 12.43 44.85 -17.63
C PRO A 12 11.18 44.11 -18.14
N ALA A 13 10.06 44.42 -17.49
CA ALA A 13 8.71 43.96 -17.80
C ALA A 13 8.29 44.34 -19.23
N ARG A 14 7.87 43.35 -20.02
CA ARG A 14 7.06 43.57 -21.22
C ARG A 14 5.58 43.44 -20.85
N ARG A 15 4.88 44.58 -20.87
CA ARG A 15 3.41 44.63 -20.89
C ARG A 15 2.94 44.30 -22.31
N LEU A 16 2.18 43.23 -22.50
CA LEU A 16 1.40 43.03 -23.73
C LEU A 16 -0.04 42.58 -23.38
N LYS A 17 -0.93 43.57 -23.47
CA LYS A 17 -2.31 43.57 -23.99
C LYS A 17 -3.24 42.38 -23.68
N CYS A 18 -4.31 42.70 -22.95
CA CYS A 18 -5.55 41.93 -22.87
C CYS A 18 -6.10 41.59 -24.25
N ALA A 19 -6.42 40.31 -24.45
CA ALA A 19 -7.44 39.85 -25.39
C ALA A 19 -8.30 38.82 -24.65
N VAL A 20 -9.58 39.14 -24.51
CA VAL A 20 -10.61 38.27 -23.93
C VAL A 20 -11.06 37.29 -25.01
N LEU A 21 -11.11 35.99 -24.69
CA LEU A 21 -12.00 35.05 -25.39
C LEU A 21 -12.42 33.89 -24.46
N VAL A 22 -13.74 33.82 -24.34
CA VAL A 22 -14.62 32.90 -23.59
C VAL A 22 -14.41 31.44 -24.03
N THR A 23 -14.51 30.47 -23.11
CA THR A 23 -15.40 29.28 -23.16
C THR A 23 -14.83 28.05 -22.42
N ALA A 24 -15.67 27.48 -21.54
CA ALA A 24 -15.65 26.11 -20.99
C ALA A 24 -14.47 25.71 -20.08
N LEU A 25 -14.54 26.10 -18.79
CA LEU A 25 -13.95 25.29 -17.73
C LEU A 25 -14.87 24.09 -17.47
N ILE A 26 -14.64 23.06 -18.29
CA ILE A 26 -14.58 21.63 -17.96
C ILE A 26 -15.24 21.28 -16.62
N GLY A 27 -16.41 20.65 -16.69
CA GLY A 27 -17.03 20.01 -15.53
C GLY A 27 -16.04 19.07 -14.87
N VAL A 28 -15.76 19.32 -13.59
CA VAL A 28 -15.07 18.38 -12.71
C VAL A 28 -16.02 17.19 -12.57
N ALA A 29 -15.89 16.21 -13.46
CA ALA A 29 -16.45 14.89 -13.22
C ALA A 29 -15.74 14.37 -11.97
N SER A 30 -16.44 14.37 -10.84
CA SER A 30 -16.08 13.59 -9.66
C SER A 30 -16.11 12.12 -10.07
N GLY A 31 -15.06 11.65 -10.72
CA GLY A 31 -14.85 10.23 -10.95
C GLY A 31 -14.75 9.59 -9.57
N ALA A 32 -15.75 8.78 -9.21
CA ALA A 32 -15.57 7.83 -8.12
C ALA A 32 -14.28 7.07 -8.41
N ALA A 33 -13.27 7.23 -7.56
CA ALA A 33 -12.04 6.46 -7.68
C ALA A 33 -12.46 4.99 -7.73
N ALA A 34 -12.22 4.33 -8.86
CA ALA A 34 -12.47 2.91 -9.00
C ALA A 34 -11.74 2.22 -7.84
N LYS A 35 -12.46 1.44 -7.04
CA LYS A 35 -11.83 0.67 -5.97
C LYS A 35 -10.84 -0.28 -6.63
N ASP A 36 -9.57 -0.16 -6.25
CA ASP A 36 -8.53 -1.08 -6.66
C ASP A 36 -8.94 -2.51 -6.26
N PRO A 37 -9.11 -3.44 -7.21
CA PRO A 37 -9.55 -4.80 -6.91
C PRO A 37 -8.50 -5.61 -6.09
N LEU A 38 -7.25 -5.15 -6.05
CA LEU A 38 -6.18 -5.79 -5.29
C LEU A 38 -6.16 -5.32 -3.83
N TYR A 39 -6.60 -4.10 -3.53
CA TYR A 39 -6.58 -3.55 -2.18
C TYR A 39 -7.94 -3.63 -1.47
N PRO A 40 -8.00 -4.09 -0.20
CA PRO A 40 -6.89 -4.59 0.63
C PRO A 40 -6.68 -6.11 0.50
N ALA A 41 -7.49 -6.83 -0.28
CA ALA A 41 -7.53 -8.28 -0.28
C ALA A 41 -6.17 -8.94 -0.63
N ALA A 42 -5.56 -8.58 -1.76
CA ALA A 42 -4.25 -9.11 -2.15
C ALA A 42 -3.14 -8.69 -1.17
N GLN A 43 -3.22 -7.48 -0.59
CA GLN A 43 -2.26 -7.02 0.42
C GLN A 43 -2.34 -7.84 1.71
N CYS A 44 -3.55 -8.16 2.18
CA CYS A 44 -3.73 -9.03 3.33
C CYS A 44 -3.30 -10.47 3.04
N SER A 45 -3.44 -10.95 1.79
CA SER A 45 -2.86 -12.23 1.38
C SER A 45 -1.34 -12.21 1.45
N ALA A 46 -0.70 -11.17 0.92
CA ALA A 46 0.75 -10.99 0.99
C ALA A 46 1.25 -10.87 2.44
N PHE A 47 0.50 -10.18 3.31
CA PHE A 47 0.78 -10.08 4.74
C PHE A 47 0.88 -11.44 5.40
N TRP A 48 -0.14 -12.29 5.26
CA TRP A 48 -0.17 -13.60 5.90
C TRP A 48 0.87 -14.56 5.33
N LEU A 49 1.16 -14.51 4.03
CA LEU A 49 2.28 -15.27 3.45
C LEU A 49 3.64 -14.79 3.96
N GLY A 50 3.81 -13.48 4.14
CA GLY A 50 5.02 -12.91 4.74
C GLY A 50 5.17 -13.28 6.21
N TYR A 51 4.06 -13.30 6.97
CA TYR A 51 4.04 -13.78 8.35
C TYR A 51 4.48 -15.26 8.41
N ALA A 52 3.87 -16.12 7.59
CA ALA A 52 4.20 -17.54 7.51
C ALA A 52 5.65 -17.78 7.09
N ASP A 53 6.23 -16.92 6.25
CA ASP A 53 7.64 -17.02 5.86
C ASP A 53 8.58 -16.60 6.97
N TYR A 54 8.27 -15.50 7.66
CA TYR A 54 9.06 -15.05 8.79
C TYR A 54 9.03 -16.10 9.93
N ALA A 55 7.89 -16.71 10.20
CA ALA A 55 7.75 -17.75 11.22
C ALA A 55 8.62 -18.99 10.96
N LYS A 56 8.97 -19.30 9.70
CA LYS A 56 9.87 -20.43 9.37
C LYS A 56 11.33 -20.18 9.73
N VAL A 57 11.74 -18.92 9.81
CA VAL A 57 13.16 -18.54 9.98
C VAL A 57 13.42 -17.83 11.31
N SER A 58 12.37 -17.33 11.95
CA SER A 58 12.43 -16.62 13.22
C SER A 58 12.49 -17.56 14.40
N ALA A 59 13.29 -17.23 15.42
CA ALA A 59 13.28 -17.92 16.71
C ALA A 59 12.14 -17.46 17.65
N TYR A 60 11.34 -16.48 17.22
CA TYR A 60 10.32 -15.84 18.05
C TYR A 60 8.90 -16.31 17.76
N LEU A 61 8.69 -17.01 16.65
CA LEU A 61 7.39 -17.46 16.17
C LEU A 61 7.46 -18.94 15.80
N ASP A 62 6.39 -19.67 16.09
CA ASP A 62 6.19 -21.01 15.56
C ASP A 62 5.40 -20.92 14.24
N PRO A 63 5.74 -21.71 13.20
CA PRO A 63 4.94 -21.79 11.99
C PRO A 63 3.53 -22.32 12.27
N ASP A 64 2.50 -21.61 11.80
CA ASP A 64 1.10 -22.01 11.92
C ASP A 64 0.48 -22.20 10.52
N PRO A 65 -0.11 -23.36 10.18
CA PRO A 65 -0.78 -23.55 8.89
C PRO A 65 -1.93 -22.55 8.65
N SER A 66 -2.57 -22.04 9.71
CA SER A 66 -3.66 -21.08 9.61
C SER A 66 -3.24 -19.76 8.96
N ASP A 67 -1.95 -19.38 9.02
CA ASP A 67 -1.43 -18.21 8.29
C ASP A 67 -1.61 -18.40 6.78
N THR A 68 -1.27 -19.58 6.26
CA THR A 68 -1.39 -19.87 4.83
C THR A 68 -2.85 -20.04 4.40
N GLU A 69 -3.71 -20.54 5.29
CA GLU A 69 -5.15 -20.62 5.06
C GLU A 69 -5.78 -19.22 5.00
N ALA A 70 -5.40 -18.33 5.92
CA ALA A 70 -5.80 -16.93 5.90
C ALA A 70 -5.36 -16.25 4.60
N ALA A 71 -4.11 -16.42 4.19
CA ALA A 71 -3.62 -15.89 2.93
C ALA A 71 -4.47 -16.34 1.72
N ALA A 72 -4.83 -17.62 1.65
CA ALA A 72 -5.66 -18.17 0.59
C ALA A 72 -7.08 -17.60 0.60
N ALA A 73 -7.66 -17.41 1.78
CA ALA A 73 -8.97 -16.78 1.94
C ALA A 73 -8.99 -15.34 1.40
N PHE A 74 -7.99 -14.52 1.78
CA PHE A 74 -7.87 -13.15 1.27
C PHE A 74 -7.63 -13.11 -0.25
N ARG A 75 -6.81 -14.03 -0.78
CA ARG A 75 -6.62 -14.18 -2.24
C ARG A 75 -7.94 -14.47 -2.97
N SER A 76 -8.78 -15.34 -2.41
CA SER A 76 -10.10 -15.65 -2.95
C SER A 76 -10.99 -14.40 -3.03
N VAL A 77 -10.93 -13.53 -2.01
CA VAL A 77 -11.64 -12.26 -2.04
C VAL A 77 -11.14 -11.34 -3.15
N ALA A 78 -9.82 -11.23 -3.35
CA ALA A 78 -9.23 -10.40 -4.41
C ALA A 78 -9.70 -10.85 -5.80
N ARG A 79 -9.72 -12.16 -6.04
CA ARG A 79 -10.24 -12.75 -7.28
C ARG A 79 -11.71 -12.40 -7.50
N ARG A 80 -12.54 -12.53 -6.46
CA ARG A 80 -13.97 -12.15 -6.54
C ARG A 80 -14.16 -10.66 -6.80
N GLN A 81 -13.26 -9.80 -6.32
CA GLN A 81 -13.31 -8.35 -6.55
C GLN A 81 -12.85 -7.95 -7.95
N GLY A 82 -12.43 -8.90 -8.78
CA GLY A 82 -12.10 -8.68 -10.19
C GLY A 82 -10.61 -8.66 -10.50
N GLY A 83 -9.74 -8.95 -9.53
CA GLY A 83 -8.31 -9.16 -9.81
C GLY A 83 -8.11 -10.45 -10.59
N THR A 84 -7.31 -10.41 -11.64
CA THR A 84 -6.88 -11.64 -12.33
C THR A 84 -5.86 -12.40 -11.49
N ASP A 85 -5.75 -13.72 -11.68
CA ASP A 85 -4.76 -14.51 -10.93
C ASP A 85 -3.33 -14.00 -11.13
N ALA A 86 -2.98 -13.59 -12.35
CA ALA A 86 -1.67 -13.02 -12.66
C ALA A 86 -1.42 -11.71 -11.90
N GLU A 87 -2.35 -10.76 -11.91
CA GLU A 87 -2.20 -9.49 -11.18
C GLU A 87 -2.11 -9.71 -9.66
N ILE A 88 -2.90 -10.65 -9.12
CA ILE A 88 -2.87 -10.98 -7.70
C ILE A 88 -1.53 -11.66 -7.34
N ASP A 89 -1.04 -12.57 -8.17
CA ASP A 89 0.26 -13.23 -7.98
C ASP A 89 1.41 -12.23 -8.02
N ASP A 90 1.44 -11.37 -9.03
CA ASP A 90 2.48 -10.34 -9.18
C ASP A 90 2.49 -9.40 -7.98
N PHE A 91 1.32 -8.93 -7.55
CA PHE A 91 1.18 -8.06 -6.38
C PHE A 91 1.65 -8.76 -5.10
N ILE A 92 1.24 -10.01 -4.88
CA ILE A 92 1.65 -10.78 -3.70
C ILE A 92 3.16 -11.02 -3.72
N ALA A 93 3.73 -11.37 -4.88
CA ALA A 93 5.15 -11.63 -5.02
C ALA A 93 6.00 -10.39 -4.71
N GLU A 94 5.53 -9.20 -5.11
CA GLU A 94 6.17 -7.92 -4.79
C GLU A 94 6.08 -7.60 -3.30
N GLN A 95 4.90 -7.77 -2.69
CA GLN A 95 4.63 -7.32 -1.33
C GLN A 95 5.14 -8.28 -0.25
N ARG A 96 5.04 -9.60 -0.47
CA ARG A 96 5.41 -10.65 0.50
C ARG A 96 6.79 -10.46 1.15
N PRO A 97 7.90 -10.20 0.43
CA PRO A 97 9.20 -9.97 1.06
C PRO A 97 9.23 -8.69 1.91
N LEU A 98 8.46 -7.65 1.55
CA LEU A 98 8.34 -6.43 2.36
C LEU A 98 7.62 -6.71 3.68
N MET A 99 6.65 -7.63 3.68
CA MET A 99 5.96 -8.07 4.89
C MET A 99 6.93 -8.80 5.83
N VAL A 100 7.82 -9.65 5.29
CA VAL A 100 8.88 -10.29 6.10
C VAL A 100 9.80 -9.24 6.73
N LEU A 101 10.25 -8.24 5.97
CA LEU A 101 11.10 -7.16 6.50
C LEU A 101 10.40 -6.35 7.59
N MET A 102 9.10 -6.09 7.44
CA MET A 102 8.30 -5.45 8.46
C MET A 102 8.22 -6.29 9.74
N MET A 103 8.03 -7.62 9.62
CA MET A 103 8.02 -8.53 10.77
C MET A 103 9.36 -8.56 11.49
N GLU A 104 10.47 -8.69 10.75
CA GLU A 104 11.83 -8.66 11.29
C GLU A 104 12.08 -7.36 12.05
N GLY A 105 11.78 -6.22 11.42
CA GLY A 105 11.95 -4.90 12.04
C GLY A 105 11.11 -4.74 13.30
N TYR A 106 9.86 -5.20 13.30
CA TYR A 106 8.97 -5.13 14.45
C TYR A 106 9.39 -6.09 15.57
N ILE A 107 9.48 -7.39 15.28
CA ILE A 107 9.60 -8.46 16.27
C ILE A 107 11.03 -8.57 16.79
N TYR A 108 12.01 -8.62 15.90
CA TYR A 108 13.42 -8.72 16.30
C TYR A 108 14.02 -7.34 16.57
N GLY A 109 13.83 -6.40 15.65
CA GLY A 109 14.43 -5.07 15.73
C GLY A 109 13.78 -4.14 16.75
N GLY A 110 12.55 -4.42 17.20
CA GLY A 110 11.79 -3.52 18.07
C GLY A 110 11.52 -2.15 17.44
N ASP A 111 11.57 -2.05 16.10
CA ASP A 111 11.45 -0.79 15.38
C ASP A 111 10.03 -0.24 15.45
N ARG A 112 9.91 1.01 15.92
CA ARG A 112 8.61 1.66 16.15
C ARG A 112 7.84 1.87 14.85
N GLN A 113 8.53 2.21 13.75
CA GLN A 113 7.86 2.43 12.48
C GLN A 113 7.28 1.13 11.92
N SER A 114 8.04 0.04 12.00
CA SER A 114 7.62 -1.30 11.61
C SER A 114 6.43 -1.78 12.44
N ARG A 115 6.45 -1.53 13.76
CA ARG A 115 5.29 -1.80 14.64
C ARG A 115 4.04 -1.03 14.20
N GLU A 116 4.16 0.27 13.97
CA GLU A 116 3.03 1.12 13.54
C GLU A 116 2.47 0.67 12.17
N MET A 117 3.32 0.20 11.26
CA MET A 117 2.89 -0.38 9.98
C MET A 117 2.17 -1.71 10.18
N PHE A 118 2.71 -2.60 11.02
CA PHE A 118 2.11 -3.89 11.35
C PHE A 118 0.73 -3.72 11.98
N GLU A 119 0.60 -2.89 13.02
CA GLU A 119 -0.67 -2.62 13.71
C GLU A 119 -1.72 -2.02 12.77
N ARG A 120 -1.31 -1.09 11.88
CA ARG A 120 -2.23 -0.51 10.89
C ARG A 120 -2.70 -1.56 9.88
N LEU A 121 -1.78 -2.34 9.33
CA LEU A 121 -2.08 -3.33 8.30
C LEU A 121 -2.96 -4.46 8.87
N THR A 122 -2.62 -4.98 10.05
CA THR A 122 -3.45 -5.97 10.74
C THR A 122 -4.85 -5.45 11.04
N GLY A 123 -4.98 -4.19 11.49
CA GLY A 123 -6.30 -3.55 11.67
C GLY A 123 -7.11 -3.49 10.37
N ILE A 124 -6.48 -3.09 9.25
CA ILE A 124 -7.11 -3.09 7.92
C ILE A 124 -7.58 -4.49 7.54
N CYS A 125 -6.74 -5.51 7.73
CA CYS A 125 -7.07 -6.89 7.39
C CYS A 125 -8.19 -7.45 8.27
N GLN A 126 -8.20 -7.16 9.58
CA GLN A 126 -9.26 -7.57 10.49
C GLN A 126 -10.60 -6.93 10.12
N ASP A 127 -10.63 -5.63 9.84
CA ASP A 127 -11.86 -4.92 9.48
C ASP A 127 -12.36 -5.28 8.07
N PHE A 128 -11.45 -5.65 7.18
CA PHE A 128 -11.82 -6.26 5.91
C PHE A 128 -12.38 -7.66 6.11
N ALA A 129 -11.73 -8.50 6.92
CA ALA A 129 -12.10 -9.89 7.11
C ALA A 129 -13.56 -10.06 7.56
N LYS A 130 -14.01 -9.21 8.50
CA LYS A 130 -15.38 -9.16 9.02
C LYS A 130 -16.46 -8.94 7.96
N ARG A 131 -16.10 -8.35 6.80
CA ARG A 131 -17.05 -7.96 5.74
C ARG A 131 -17.12 -8.94 4.59
N HIS A 132 -16.27 -9.97 4.58
CA HIS A 132 -16.15 -10.90 3.44
C HIS A 132 -16.35 -12.36 3.88
N PRO A 133 -17.20 -13.14 3.18
CA PRO A 133 -17.51 -14.51 3.54
C PRO A 133 -16.32 -15.42 3.76
N GLU A 134 -15.34 -15.34 2.88
CA GLU A 134 -14.17 -16.21 2.82
C GLU A 134 -13.24 -16.01 4.00
N THR A 135 -13.29 -14.83 4.62
CA THR A 135 -12.34 -14.40 5.65
C THR A 135 -13.00 -14.22 7.03
N ARG A 136 -14.33 -14.22 7.12
CA ARG A 136 -15.04 -13.87 8.36
C ARG A 136 -14.85 -14.88 9.50
N ASP A 137 -14.56 -16.13 9.14
CA ASP A 137 -14.44 -17.26 10.07
C ASP A 137 -12.99 -17.68 10.30
N LEU A 138 -12.02 -16.87 9.81
CA LEU A 138 -10.61 -17.03 10.15
C LEU A 138 -10.45 -16.81 11.66
N LYS A 139 -9.85 -17.78 12.35
CA LYS A 139 -9.67 -17.78 13.80
C LYS A 139 -8.39 -17.07 14.20
#